data_AF-A0A150SND6-F1
#
_entry.id   AF-A0A150SND6-F1
#
_cell.length_a   1.000
_cell.length_b   1.000
_cell.length_c   1.000
_cell.angle_alpha   90.00
_cell.angle_beta   90.00
_cell.angle_gamma   90.00
#
_symmetry.space_group_name_H-M   'P 1'
#
loop_
_entity.id
_entity.type
_entity.pdbx_description
1 polymer ?
#
loop_
_entity_poly.entity_id
_entity_poly.type
_entity_poly.pdbx_seq_one_letter_code
_entity_poly.pdbx_strand_id
1 'polypeptide(L)'
;PLGWFGPALLWYGPPDQAPDCPAAAPNASYEGFADLAPAPFACAACLCDPPDAAAASCQLPVGWSAHAATCAATVPDTVETAFAAPEAWDGACTAANAIPAGQDCGGQPCVQSLSIDAPAVTVTAACTARVDEPPPPERLDPWQTRALACVPGAYTECPGDRSTCMPSPGQPGEPPPSGFRTCVFHEGDVTCEEPYLDRHVFYGGADDTRGCSECACGEPEGASCTIMASVYSDGACADQVASTLISSMAPFCGVTPPGVGLGSKSAEVVAVDPGGCAPSGGEPIGELLPAAPSTFCCLA
;
A
#
# COMPACT_ATOMS: atom_id res chain seq x y z
N PRO A 1 -40.35 -7.87 34.68
CA PRO A 1 -39.19 -7.40 35.49
C PRO A 1 -38.74 -6.01 35.02
N LEU A 2 -38.01 -5.23 35.83
CA LEU A 2 -37.50 -3.93 35.39
C LEU A 2 -36.61 -4.11 34.14
N GLY A 3 -36.77 -3.24 33.14
CA GLY A 3 -36.00 -3.28 31.88
C GLY A 3 -36.56 -4.22 30.80
N TRP A 4 -37.56 -5.05 31.11
CA TRP A 4 -38.21 -5.92 30.12
C TRP A 4 -39.45 -5.26 29.53
N PHE A 5 -39.61 -5.42 28.22
CA PHE A 5 -40.72 -4.92 27.43
C PHE A 5 -41.48 -6.08 26.77
N GLY A 6 -42.76 -5.85 26.42
CA GLY A 6 -43.63 -6.85 25.82
C GLY A 6 -44.79 -7.29 26.73
N PRO A 7 -45.50 -8.38 26.37
CA PRO A 7 -45.19 -9.32 25.28
C PRO A 7 -45.35 -8.71 23.88
N ALA A 8 -44.47 -9.09 22.96
CA ALA A 8 -44.49 -8.71 21.55
C ALA A 8 -44.53 -9.97 20.66
N LEU A 9 -45.04 -9.82 19.45
CA LEU A 9 -44.93 -10.82 18.40
C LEU A 9 -43.63 -10.59 17.64
N LEU A 10 -42.67 -11.50 17.75
CA LEU A 10 -41.39 -11.47 17.07
C LEU A 10 -41.41 -12.38 15.84
N TRP A 11 -41.03 -11.83 14.69
CA TRP A 11 -40.63 -12.60 13.51
C TRP A 11 -39.14 -12.41 13.27
N TYR A 12 -38.46 -13.44 12.79
CA TYR A 12 -37.08 -13.33 12.30
C TYR A 12 -36.84 -14.30 11.14
N GLY A 13 -36.04 -13.86 10.16
CA GLY A 13 -35.73 -14.64 8.97
C GLY A 13 -35.01 -13.82 7.88
N PRO A 14 -34.92 -14.34 6.64
CA PRO A 14 -34.30 -13.65 5.51
C PRO A 14 -34.93 -12.27 5.27
N PRO A 15 -34.15 -11.18 5.11
CA PRO A 15 -34.67 -9.82 4.99
C PRO A 15 -35.72 -9.61 3.89
N ASP A 16 -35.62 -10.36 2.79
CA ASP A 16 -36.53 -10.33 1.64
C ASP A 16 -37.88 -11.02 1.91
N GLN A 17 -37.99 -11.75 3.02
CA GLN A 17 -39.19 -12.49 3.44
C GLN A 17 -39.88 -11.85 4.65
N ALA A 18 -39.43 -10.66 5.09
CA ALA A 18 -40.02 -9.97 6.23
C ALA A 18 -41.52 -9.71 6.03
N PRO A 19 -42.40 -10.25 6.89
CA PRO A 19 -43.83 -10.02 6.79
C PRO A 19 -44.19 -8.64 7.36
N ASP A 20 -45.35 -8.14 6.98
CA ASP A 20 -45.96 -7.03 7.70
C ASP A 20 -46.42 -7.45 9.10
N CYS A 21 -46.50 -6.48 10.01
CA CYS A 21 -47.07 -6.71 11.33
C CYS A 21 -48.55 -7.19 11.23
N PRO A 22 -48.94 -8.25 11.98
CA PRO A 22 -50.29 -8.80 11.90
C PRO A 22 -51.33 -7.86 12.51
N ALA A 23 -52.60 -7.98 12.11
CA ALA A 23 -53.68 -7.10 12.61
C ALA A 23 -53.85 -7.11 14.15
N ALA A 24 -53.49 -8.21 14.81
CA ALA A 24 -53.52 -8.33 16.28
C ALA A 24 -52.43 -7.50 16.98
N ALA A 25 -51.34 -7.18 16.26
CA ALA A 25 -50.23 -6.37 16.73
C ALA A 25 -49.75 -5.47 15.58
N PRO A 26 -50.50 -4.44 15.19
CA PRO A 26 -50.27 -3.75 13.91
C PRO A 26 -49.10 -2.77 13.93
N ASN A 27 -48.44 -2.54 15.08
CA ASN A 27 -47.37 -1.56 15.21
C ASN A 27 -46.01 -2.24 15.29
N ALA A 28 -45.10 -1.92 14.37
CA ALA A 28 -43.70 -2.29 14.50
C ALA A 28 -43.06 -1.49 15.64
N SER A 29 -42.58 -2.17 16.68
CA SER A 29 -41.88 -1.56 17.82
C SER A 29 -40.38 -1.76 17.79
N TYR A 30 -39.90 -2.74 17.02
CA TYR A 30 -38.47 -3.05 16.92
C TYR A 30 -38.15 -3.61 15.54
N GLU A 31 -37.04 -3.16 14.97
CA GLU A 31 -36.38 -3.78 13.85
C GLU A 31 -34.91 -3.98 14.21
N GLY A 32 -34.37 -5.16 13.90
CA GLY A 32 -32.97 -5.47 14.17
C GLY A 32 -32.45 -6.56 13.25
N PHE A 33 -31.20 -6.94 13.46
CA PHE A 33 -30.47 -7.80 12.56
C PHE A 33 -29.70 -8.89 13.30
N ALA A 34 -29.47 -10.02 12.64
CA ALA A 34 -28.60 -11.08 13.12
C ALA A 34 -27.86 -11.71 11.92
N ASP A 35 -26.92 -12.60 12.24
CA ASP A 35 -26.11 -13.32 11.25
C ASP A 35 -25.32 -12.36 10.34
N LEU A 36 -24.44 -11.58 10.96
CA LEU A 36 -23.54 -10.66 10.27
C LEU A 36 -22.57 -11.42 9.38
N ALA A 37 -22.65 -11.21 8.07
CA ALA A 37 -21.82 -11.87 7.08
C ALA A 37 -21.35 -10.87 5.99
N PRO A 38 -20.39 -9.98 6.31
CA PRO A 38 -19.91 -8.99 5.35
C PRO A 38 -19.11 -9.67 4.22
N ALA A 39 -19.19 -9.07 3.03
CA ALA A 39 -18.26 -9.40 1.96
C ALA A 39 -16.80 -9.17 2.42
N PRO A 40 -15.82 -9.93 1.88
CA PRO A 40 -14.41 -9.70 2.17
C PRO A 40 -14.02 -8.24 1.93
N PHE A 41 -13.42 -7.61 2.95
CA PHE A 41 -12.91 -6.26 2.84
C PHE A 41 -11.50 -6.30 2.27
N ALA A 42 -11.31 -5.67 1.11
CA ALA A 42 -10.03 -5.57 0.43
C ALA A 42 -9.67 -4.10 0.24
N CYS A 43 -8.40 -3.80 0.46
CA CYS A 43 -7.83 -2.49 0.25
C CYS A 43 -7.18 -2.40 -1.12
N ALA A 44 -7.13 -1.18 -1.64
CA ALA A 44 -6.36 -0.83 -2.82
C ALA A 44 -4.87 -1.08 -2.60
N ALA A 45 -4.16 -1.44 -3.66
CA ALA A 45 -2.72 -1.58 -3.60
C ALA A 45 -2.05 -0.21 -3.43
N CYS A 46 -1.00 -0.15 -2.60
CA CYS A 46 -0.13 1.01 -2.51
C CYS A 46 0.88 1.01 -3.66
N LEU A 47 1.11 2.20 -4.22
CA LEU A 47 2.12 2.45 -5.25
C LEU A 47 3.02 3.61 -4.83
N CYS A 48 4.22 3.63 -5.38
CA CYS A 48 5.18 4.71 -5.18
C CYS A 48 5.52 5.36 -6.51
N ASP A 49 5.33 6.67 -6.58
CA ASP A 49 5.89 7.47 -7.67
C ASP A 49 7.38 7.71 -7.41
N PRO A 50 8.25 7.43 -8.41
CA PRO A 50 9.67 7.76 -8.33
C PRO A 50 9.91 9.22 -7.99
N PRO A 51 11.07 9.56 -7.38
CA PRO A 51 11.47 10.95 -7.25
C PRO A 51 11.57 11.62 -8.62
N ASP A 52 11.37 12.94 -8.68
CA ASP A 52 11.61 13.69 -9.92
C ASP A 52 13.08 13.54 -10.34
N ALA A 53 13.34 13.42 -11.65
CA ALA A 53 14.70 13.32 -12.18
C ALA A 53 15.58 14.52 -11.77
N ALA A 54 15.00 15.70 -11.54
CA ALA A 54 15.70 16.88 -11.04
C ALA A 54 16.21 16.74 -9.61
N ALA A 55 15.69 15.78 -8.83
CA ALA A 55 16.15 15.47 -7.48
C ALA A 55 17.33 14.48 -7.46
N ALA A 56 17.71 13.96 -8.62
CA ALA A 56 18.88 13.11 -8.80
C ALA A 56 19.99 13.86 -9.54
N SER A 57 21.24 13.66 -9.10
CA SER A 57 22.42 14.25 -9.75
C SER A 57 23.48 13.19 -10.00
N CYS A 58 24.22 13.36 -11.09
CA CYS A 58 25.33 12.49 -11.48
C CYS A 58 26.64 13.24 -11.23
N GLN A 59 27.43 12.74 -10.29
CA GLN A 59 28.75 13.27 -10.00
C GLN A 59 29.77 12.63 -10.93
N LEU A 60 30.46 13.47 -11.71
CA LEU A 60 31.48 13.04 -12.65
C LEU A 60 32.68 12.43 -11.91
N PRO A 61 33.25 11.32 -12.43
CA PRO A 61 34.40 10.68 -11.82
C PRO A 61 35.65 11.55 -12.03
N VAL A 62 36.41 11.76 -10.96
CA VAL A 62 37.72 12.43 -11.01
C VAL A 62 38.88 11.43 -11.22
N GLY A 63 38.67 10.17 -10.88
CA GLY A 63 39.63 9.08 -11.08
C GLY A 63 39.69 8.64 -12.53
N TRP A 64 40.75 9.09 -13.20
CA TRP A 64 41.11 8.70 -14.56
C TRP A 64 42.59 8.33 -14.52
N SER A 65 42.95 7.18 -15.08
CA SER A 65 44.34 6.71 -15.05
C SER A 65 44.69 5.94 -16.31
N ALA A 66 45.95 6.04 -16.71
CA ALA A 66 46.50 5.24 -17.79
C ALA A 66 47.42 4.15 -17.22
N HIS A 67 47.45 3.01 -17.88
CA HIS A 67 48.27 1.88 -17.44
C HIS A 67 49.23 1.43 -18.54
N ALA A 68 50.44 1.04 -18.13
CA ALA A 68 51.44 0.39 -18.98
C ALA A 68 51.12 -1.09 -19.26
N ALA A 69 49.84 -1.48 -19.20
CA ALA A 69 49.34 -2.80 -19.54
C ALA A 69 47.91 -2.69 -20.10
N THR A 70 47.42 -3.77 -20.72
CA THR A 70 46.02 -3.87 -21.19
C THR A 70 45.07 -4.23 -20.05
N CYS A 71 43.79 -3.89 -20.16
CA CYS A 71 42.75 -4.19 -19.15
C CYS A 71 42.64 -5.66 -18.71
N ALA A 72 42.99 -6.61 -19.57
CA ALA A 72 42.93 -8.05 -19.25
C ALA A 72 44.18 -8.57 -18.51
N ALA A 73 45.21 -7.75 -18.38
CA ALA A 73 46.48 -8.15 -17.81
C ALA A 73 46.47 -7.85 -16.30
N THR A 74 46.19 -8.86 -15.48
CA THR A 74 46.44 -8.82 -14.03
C THR A 74 47.94 -8.99 -13.78
N VAL A 75 48.69 -7.93 -14.04
CA VAL A 75 50.14 -7.88 -13.75
C VAL A 75 50.32 -7.14 -12.43
N PRO A 76 50.77 -7.81 -11.35
CA PRO A 76 51.23 -7.13 -10.14
C PRO A 76 52.24 -6.05 -10.52
N ASP A 77 52.16 -4.89 -9.90
CA ASP A 77 53.06 -3.75 -10.16
C ASP A 77 52.93 -3.11 -11.55
N THR A 78 51.76 -3.22 -12.20
CA THR A 78 51.48 -2.44 -13.41
C THR A 78 51.66 -0.95 -13.12
N VAL A 79 52.52 -0.29 -13.90
CA VAL A 79 52.77 1.14 -13.74
C VAL A 79 51.50 1.91 -14.13
N GLU A 80 50.95 2.60 -13.14
CA GLU A 80 49.83 3.52 -13.30
C GLU A 80 50.36 4.95 -13.45
N THR A 81 49.86 5.65 -14.46
CA THR A 81 50.13 7.07 -14.69
C THR A 81 48.86 7.86 -14.44
N ALA A 82 48.91 8.80 -13.51
CA ALA A 82 47.76 9.63 -13.17
C ALA A 82 47.33 10.47 -14.38
N PHE A 83 46.08 10.32 -14.78
CA PHE A 83 45.40 11.16 -15.78
C PHE A 83 44.15 11.79 -15.14
N ALA A 84 44.16 12.01 -13.82
CA ALA A 84 42.99 12.42 -13.06
C ALA A 84 42.40 13.75 -13.56
N ALA A 85 41.09 13.93 -13.41
CA ALA A 85 40.46 15.23 -13.59
C ALA A 85 40.74 16.13 -12.36
N PRO A 86 40.64 17.47 -12.48
CA PRO A 86 40.70 18.36 -11.33
C PRO A 86 39.62 18.06 -10.30
N GLU A 87 39.85 18.46 -9.04
CA GLU A 87 38.78 18.46 -8.03
C GLU A 87 37.63 19.37 -8.46
N ALA A 88 36.39 19.00 -8.11
CA ALA A 88 35.18 19.73 -8.46
C ALA A 88 35.01 20.02 -9.97
N TRP A 89 35.54 19.13 -10.82
CA TRP A 89 35.42 19.24 -12.26
C TRP A 89 33.97 19.08 -12.74
N ASP A 90 33.53 19.99 -13.60
CA ASP A 90 32.18 20.07 -14.16
C ASP A 90 32.01 19.33 -15.50
N GLY A 91 33.08 18.69 -15.99
CA GLY A 91 33.09 17.96 -17.25
C GLY A 91 33.61 18.76 -18.45
N ALA A 92 33.87 20.06 -18.27
CA ALA A 92 34.43 20.91 -19.32
C ALA A 92 35.81 20.40 -19.79
N CYS A 93 36.17 20.70 -21.04
CA CYS A 93 37.46 20.30 -21.59
C CYS A 93 38.62 20.73 -20.67
N THR A 94 39.50 19.80 -20.31
CA THR A 94 40.68 20.08 -19.50
C THR A 94 41.90 19.27 -19.91
N ALA A 95 43.05 19.94 -19.99
CA ALA A 95 44.36 19.34 -20.22
C ALA A 95 45.11 19.02 -18.91
N ALA A 96 44.44 19.10 -17.75
CA ALA A 96 45.04 18.77 -16.47
C ALA A 96 45.57 17.33 -16.47
N ASN A 97 46.77 17.14 -15.92
CA ASN A 97 47.45 15.83 -15.83
C ASN A 97 47.63 15.13 -17.19
N ALA A 98 47.79 15.88 -18.29
CA ALA A 98 48.03 15.31 -19.61
C ALA A 98 49.27 14.41 -19.65
N ILE A 99 49.19 13.33 -20.44
CA ILE A 99 50.29 12.37 -20.66
C ILE A 99 50.80 12.55 -22.09
N PRO A 100 52.05 13.03 -22.28
CA PRO A 100 52.66 13.14 -23.59
C PRO A 100 52.72 11.81 -24.36
N ALA A 101 52.61 11.89 -25.68
CA ALA A 101 52.79 10.73 -26.54
C ALA A 101 54.19 10.12 -26.37
N GLY A 102 54.25 8.79 -26.33
CA GLY A 102 55.50 8.05 -26.20
C GLY A 102 56.20 8.15 -24.84
N GLN A 103 55.53 8.63 -23.78
CA GLN A 103 56.11 8.62 -22.43
C GLN A 103 56.49 7.19 -22.02
N ASP A 104 57.72 7.02 -21.53
CA ASP A 104 58.26 5.74 -21.07
C ASP A 104 57.96 5.52 -19.58
N CYS A 105 57.46 4.33 -19.25
CA CYS A 105 57.15 3.88 -17.90
C CYS A 105 57.90 2.57 -17.59
N GLY A 106 59.24 2.59 -17.67
CA GLY A 106 60.07 1.45 -17.33
C GLY A 106 60.35 0.53 -18.52
N GLY A 107 60.60 1.11 -19.70
CA GLY A 107 60.90 0.38 -20.94
C GLY A 107 59.67 0.00 -21.75
N GLN A 108 58.49 0.50 -21.37
CA GLN A 108 57.22 0.29 -22.07
C GLN A 108 56.44 1.61 -22.11
N PRO A 109 55.51 1.79 -23.06
CA PRO A 109 54.66 2.98 -23.08
C PRO A 109 53.77 3.05 -21.82
N CYS A 110 53.72 4.24 -21.20
CA CYS A 110 52.85 4.52 -20.04
C CYS A 110 51.36 4.33 -20.33
N VAL A 111 50.96 4.46 -21.60
CA VAL A 111 49.58 4.40 -22.05
C VAL A 111 49.39 3.18 -22.95
N GLN A 112 48.71 2.16 -22.43
CA GLN A 112 48.25 0.98 -23.17
C GLN A 112 46.81 0.62 -22.84
N SER A 113 46.30 1.10 -21.71
CA SER A 113 44.87 1.18 -21.41
C SER A 113 44.55 2.43 -20.61
N LEU A 114 43.27 2.77 -20.59
CA LEU A 114 42.68 3.87 -19.85
C LEU A 114 41.61 3.30 -18.92
N SER A 115 41.69 3.63 -17.64
CA SER A 115 40.67 3.37 -16.64
C SER A 115 39.98 4.66 -16.24
N ILE A 116 38.66 4.59 -16.07
CA ILE A 116 37.83 5.69 -15.60
C ILE A 116 36.90 5.12 -14.53
N ASP A 117 36.90 5.74 -13.36
CA ASP A 117 36.01 5.34 -12.26
C ASP A 117 34.54 5.49 -12.67
N ALA A 118 33.66 4.72 -12.00
CA ALA A 118 32.22 4.87 -12.21
C ALA A 118 31.77 6.26 -11.70
N PRO A 119 30.87 6.95 -12.42
CA PRO A 119 30.21 8.13 -11.86
C PRO A 119 29.36 7.75 -10.64
N ALA A 120 29.15 8.70 -9.73
CA ALA A 120 28.31 8.48 -8.55
C ALA A 120 26.94 9.15 -8.73
N VAL A 121 25.88 8.55 -8.19
CA VAL A 121 24.52 9.10 -8.23
C VAL A 121 24.13 9.53 -6.84
N THR A 122 23.57 10.72 -6.71
CA THR A 122 22.97 11.19 -5.46
C THR A 122 21.50 11.47 -5.70
N VAL A 123 20.62 10.92 -4.86
CA VAL A 123 19.18 11.20 -4.86
C VAL A 123 18.83 11.94 -3.58
N THR A 124 18.11 13.05 -3.70
CA THR A 124 17.84 13.96 -2.56
C THR A 124 16.37 14.07 -2.17
N ALA A 125 15.47 13.46 -2.95
CA ALA A 125 14.04 13.42 -2.67
C ALA A 125 13.55 11.98 -2.48
N ALA A 126 12.50 11.83 -1.68
CA ALA A 126 11.82 10.57 -1.45
C ALA A 126 10.75 10.30 -2.52
N CYS A 127 10.31 9.06 -2.62
CA CYS A 127 9.13 8.72 -3.42
C CYS A 127 7.84 9.25 -2.80
N THR A 128 6.83 9.46 -3.65
CA THR A 128 5.49 9.85 -3.20
C THR A 128 4.58 8.63 -3.16
N ALA A 129 4.02 8.32 -1.99
CA ALA A 129 3.06 7.25 -1.82
C ALA A 129 1.71 7.63 -2.43
N ARG A 130 1.06 6.68 -3.10
CA ARG A 130 -0.31 6.82 -3.61
C ARG A 130 -1.08 5.51 -3.47
N VAL A 131 -2.40 5.65 -3.53
CA VAL A 131 -3.34 4.53 -3.57
C VAL A 131 -3.75 4.32 -5.03
N ASP A 132 -3.73 3.08 -5.49
CA ASP A 132 -4.36 2.71 -6.77
C ASP A 132 -5.85 2.48 -6.54
N GLU A 133 -6.65 3.54 -6.56
CA GLU A 133 -8.05 3.49 -6.11
C GLU A 133 -8.93 2.70 -7.09
N PRO A 134 -9.38 1.48 -6.74
CA PRO A 134 -10.40 0.79 -7.53
C PRO A 134 -11.76 1.49 -7.31
N PRO A 135 -12.71 1.32 -8.23
CA PRO A 135 -14.06 1.84 -8.03
C PRO A 135 -14.63 1.31 -6.69
N PRO A 136 -15.29 2.16 -5.89
CA PRO A 136 -15.83 1.74 -4.61
C PRO A 136 -16.81 0.58 -4.82
N PRO A 137 -16.68 -0.54 -4.06
CA PRO A 137 -17.61 -1.64 -4.20
C PRO A 137 -19.02 -1.19 -3.82
N GLU A 138 -20.03 -1.82 -4.42
CA GLU A 138 -21.42 -1.61 -4.02
C GLU A 138 -21.59 -2.04 -2.56
N ARG A 139 -22.12 -1.13 -1.72
CA ARG A 139 -22.45 -1.44 -0.32
C ARG A 139 -23.71 -2.31 -0.28
N LEU A 140 -23.51 -3.62 -0.15
CA LEU A 140 -24.58 -4.57 0.16
C LEU A 140 -24.86 -4.58 1.68
N ASP A 141 -26.10 -4.87 2.05
CA ASP A 141 -26.49 -5.12 3.43
C ASP A 141 -25.78 -6.39 3.94
N PRO A 142 -24.95 -6.32 5.00
CA PRO A 142 -24.17 -7.46 5.47
C PRO A 142 -24.98 -8.45 6.33
N TRP A 143 -26.25 -8.15 6.65
CA TRP A 143 -27.05 -8.97 7.56
C TRP A 143 -27.86 -10.04 6.84
N GLN A 144 -27.75 -11.30 7.28
CA GLN A 144 -28.49 -12.41 6.68
C GLN A 144 -29.86 -12.65 7.32
N THR A 145 -30.08 -12.10 8.52
CA THR A 145 -31.34 -12.24 9.26
C THR A 145 -31.84 -10.86 9.68
N ARG A 146 -33.13 -10.60 9.43
CA ARG A 146 -33.87 -9.46 9.97
C ARG A 146 -34.81 -9.95 11.06
N ALA A 147 -34.98 -9.15 12.11
CA ALA A 147 -35.96 -9.34 13.16
C ALA A 147 -36.95 -8.17 13.17
N LEU A 148 -38.22 -8.49 13.37
CA LEU A 148 -39.32 -7.53 13.48
C LEU A 148 -40.15 -7.90 14.70
N ALA A 149 -40.25 -6.98 15.67
CA ALA A 149 -41.17 -7.13 16.78
C ALA A 149 -42.37 -6.20 16.60
N CYS A 150 -43.56 -6.77 16.73
CA CYS A 150 -44.82 -6.10 16.58
C CYS A 150 -45.59 -6.11 17.91
N VAL A 151 -46.21 -4.99 18.25
CA VAL A 151 -46.98 -4.78 19.48
C VAL A 151 -48.41 -4.35 19.17
N PRO A 152 -49.37 -4.65 20.07
CA PRO A 152 -50.74 -4.17 19.93
C PRO A 152 -50.79 -2.63 19.93
N GLY A 153 -51.88 -2.08 19.39
CA GLY A 153 -52.20 -0.65 19.53
C GLY A 153 -52.44 -0.25 20.99
N ALA A 154 -52.84 1.02 21.19
CA ALA A 154 -53.10 1.60 22.51
C ALA A 154 -53.72 0.59 23.49
N TYR A 155 -53.08 0.47 24.68
CA TYR A 155 -53.36 -0.51 25.74
C TYR A 155 -54.78 -1.05 25.72
N THR A 156 -54.97 -2.22 25.11
CA THR A 156 -56.24 -2.92 25.21
C THR A 156 -56.25 -3.61 26.56
N GLU A 157 -57.03 -3.08 27.49
CA GLU A 157 -57.21 -3.70 28.80
C GLU A 157 -57.88 -5.05 28.64
N CYS A 158 -57.36 -6.06 29.34
CA CYS A 158 -57.97 -7.36 29.36
C CYS A 158 -59.27 -7.37 30.16
N PRO A 159 -60.29 -8.13 29.71
CA PRO A 159 -61.54 -8.21 30.43
C PRO A 159 -61.32 -8.75 31.85
N GLY A 160 -61.46 -7.88 32.85
CA GLY A 160 -61.60 -8.29 34.26
C GLY A 160 -60.44 -7.96 35.21
N ASP A 161 -59.28 -7.46 34.75
CA ASP A 161 -58.14 -7.27 35.66
C ASP A 161 -57.22 -6.07 35.38
N ARG A 162 -57.57 -5.16 34.44
CA ARG A 162 -56.75 -3.99 34.05
C ARG A 162 -55.34 -4.36 33.56
N SER A 163 -55.09 -5.63 33.26
CA SER A 163 -53.85 -6.08 32.63
C SER A 163 -53.84 -5.68 31.15
N THR A 164 -52.67 -5.60 30.53
CA THR A 164 -52.55 -5.37 29.09
C THR A 164 -52.74 -6.69 28.37
N CYS A 165 -53.69 -6.75 27.43
CA CYS A 165 -53.90 -7.95 26.65
C CYS A 165 -52.71 -8.30 25.77
N MET A 166 -52.28 -9.54 25.92
CA MET A 166 -51.35 -10.19 25.01
C MET A 166 -52.03 -10.39 23.65
N PRO A 167 -51.35 -10.07 22.54
CA PRO A 167 -51.81 -10.50 21.22
C PRO A 167 -51.86 -12.02 21.20
N SER A 168 -53.04 -12.61 21.33
CA SER A 168 -53.22 -14.04 21.24
C SER A 168 -53.55 -14.43 19.79
N PRO A 169 -53.12 -15.61 19.34
CA PRO A 169 -53.76 -16.23 18.19
C PRO A 169 -55.25 -16.43 18.48
N GLY A 170 -56.06 -16.51 17.42
CA GLY A 170 -57.53 -16.49 17.52
C GLY A 170 -58.13 -17.59 18.41
N GLN A 171 -57.37 -18.65 18.72
CA GLN A 171 -57.73 -19.71 19.66
C GLN A 171 -56.63 -20.01 20.70
N PRO A 172 -56.98 -20.38 21.94
CA PRO A 172 -56.02 -20.85 22.94
C PRO A 172 -55.27 -22.10 22.45
N GLY A 173 -53.94 -22.05 22.43
CA GLY A 173 -53.08 -23.18 22.02
C GLY A 173 -52.74 -23.23 20.52
N GLU A 174 -53.24 -22.30 19.71
CA GLU A 174 -52.78 -22.12 18.34
C GLU A 174 -51.47 -21.31 18.32
N PRO A 175 -50.51 -21.55 17.42
CA PRO A 175 -49.33 -20.69 17.28
C PRO A 175 -49.71 -19.32 16.70
N PRO A 176 -48.91 -18.26 16.95
CA PRO A 176 -49.14 -16.97 16.32
C PRO A 176 -49.12 -17.09 14.78
N PRO A 177 -49.90 -16.25 14.07
CA PRO A 177 -49.93 -16.29 12.61
C PRO A 177 -48.54 -16.00 12.01
N SER A 178 -48.32 -16.46 10.78
CA SER A 178 -47.21 -16.04 9.90
C SER A 178 -45.79 -16.17 10.47
N GLY A 179 -45.53 -17.21 11.27
CA GLY A 179 -44.18 -17.50 11.77
C GLY A 179 -43.70 -16.60 12.91
N PHE A 180 -44.61 -15.80 13.50
CA PHE A 180 -44.31 -15.00 14.69
C PHE A 180 -44.24 -15.88 15.95
N ARG A 181 -43.45 -15.45 16.92
CA ARG A 181 -43.33 -16.04 18.27
C ARG A 181 -43.71 -15.01 19.30
N THR A 182 -44.27 -15.44 20.42
CA THR A 182 -44.50 -14.51 21.53
C THR A 182 -43.27 -14.41 22.41
N CYS A 183 -42.76 -13.19 22.55
CA CYS A 183 -41.53 -12.94 23.28
C CYS A 183 -41.65 -11.70 24.18
N VAL A 184 -40.83 -11.66 25.22
CA VAL A 184 -40.47 -10.43 25.95
C VAL A 184 -39.06 -10.04 25.53
N PHE A 185 -38.74 -8.74 25.58
CA PHE A 185 -37.42 -8.27 25.14
C PHE A 185 -36.78 -7.30 26.13
N HIS A 186 -35.46 -7.22 26.07
CA HIS A 186 -34.64 -6.37 26.92
C HIS A 186 -33.48 -5.80 26.08
N GLU A 187 -33.15 -4.53 26.28
CA GLU A 187 -31.97 -3.92 25.65
C GLU A 187 -30.69 -4.50 26.27
N GLY A 188 -29.74 -4.94 25.46
CA GLY A 188 -28.56 -5.65 25.91
C GLY A 188 -28.62 -7.16 25.68
N ASP A 189 -27.47 -7.80 25.84
CA ASP A 189 -27.35 -9.26 25.86
C ASP A 189 -27.57 -9.76 27.30
N VAL A 190 -28.74 -10.34 27.55
CA VAL A 190 -29.16 -10.83 28.86
C VAL A 190 -29.63 -12.28 28.80
N THR A 191 -29.68 -12.94 29.96
CA THR A 191 -30.18 -14.31 30.06
C THR A 191 -31.70 -14.31 30.18
N CYS A 192 -32.32 -15.31 29.58
CA CYS A 192 -33.76 -15.55 29.65
C CYS A 192 -34.17 -16.31 30.92
N GLU A 193 -35.38 -16.05 31.41
CA GLU A 193 -35.96 -16.68 32.60
C GLU A 193 -37.30 -17.37 32.29
N GLU A 194 -37.71 -18.33 33.12
CA GLU A 194 -39.01 -18.98 32.97
C GLU A 194 -40.17 -17.96 33.00
N PRO A 195 -41.21 -18.11 32.14
CA PRO A 195 -41.43 -19.21 31.19
C PRO A 195 -40.80 -19.01 29.80
N TYR A 196 -40.11 -17.89 29.56
CA TYR A 196 -39.57 -17.53 28.25
C TYR A 196 -38.13 -17.99 28.10
N LEU A 197 -37.88 -19.27 27.81
CA LEU A 197 -36.53 -19.84 27.80
C LEU A 197 -35.84 -19.82 26.42
N ASP A 198 -36.58 -19.57 25.33
CA ASP A 198 -36.04 -19.55 23.97
C ASP A 198 -35.38 -18.19 23.67
N ARG A 199 -34.05 -18.13 23.80
CA ARG A 199 -33.25 -16.90 23.72
C ARG A 199 -32.78 -16.59 22.29
N HIS A 200 -33.05 -15.38 21.84
CA HIS A 200 -32.55 -14.81 20.57
C HIS A 200 -31.93 -13.44 20.83
N VAL A 201 -30.81 -13.12 20.17
CA VAL A 201 -30.16 -11.80 20.28
C VAL A 201 -30.11 -11.16 18.89
N PHE A 202 -30.58 -9.93 18.80
CA PHE A 202 -30.57 -9.13 17.58
C PHE A 202 -29.88 -7.79 17.85
N TYR A 203 -29.37 -7.17 16.80
CA TYR A 203 -28.54 -5.97 16.86
C TYR A 203 -29.22 -4.82 16.12
N GLY A 204 -29.11 -3.60 16.66
CA GLY A 204 -29.65 -2.40 16.01
C GLY A 204 -28.82 -1.93 14.80
N GLY A 205 -27.61 -2.48 14.63
CA GLY A 205 -26.69 -2.14 13.55
C GLY A 205 -25.32 -2.76 13.76
N ALA A 206 -24.31 -2.23 13.07
CA ALA A 206 -22.92 -2.65 13.21
C ALA A 206 -21.99 -1.43 13.36
N ASP A 207 -20.97 -1.57 14.19
CA ASP A 207 -19.83 -0.65 14.25
C ASP A 207 -18.78 -1.11 13.24
N ASP A 208 -18.58 -0.31 12.19
CA ASP A 208 -17.60 -0.57 11.14
C ASP A 208 -16.35 0.28 11.38
N THR A 209 -15.28 -0.39 11.83
CA THR A 209 -13.95 0.24 11.99
C THR A 209 -12.99 -0.17 10.88
N ARG A 210 -13.49 -0.90 9.86
CA ARG A 210 -12.64 -1.38 8.78
C ARG A 210 -12.10 -0.22 7.97
N GLY A 211 -10.81 -0.28 7.70
CA GLY A 211 -10.09 0.72 6.93
C GLY A 211 -8.82 0.12 6.35
N CYS A 212 -8.05 0.94 5.67
CA CYS A 212 -6.77 0.53 5.11
C CYS A 212 -5.63 1.18 5.91
N SER A 213 -4.55 0.43 6.14
CA SER A 213 -3.31 1.02 6.61
C SER A 213 -2.83 2.08 5.60
N GLU A 214 -2.20 3.14 6.11
CA GLU A 214 -1.70 4.22 5.26
C GLU A 214 -0.60 3.72 4.31
N CYS A 215 -0.63 4.19 3.06
CA CYS A 215 0.43 3.89 2.11
C CYS A 215 1.71 4.63 2.48
N ALA A 216 2.84 3.93 2.40
CA ALA A 216 4.16 4.49 2.56
C ALA A 216 5.11 3.97 1.46
N CYS A 217 6.24 4.64 1.31
CA CYS A 217 7.31 4.27 0.39
C CYS A 217 8.62 4.11 1.16
N GLY A 218 9.40 3.10 0.77
CA GLY A 218 10.78 2.95 1.22
C GLY A 218 11.73 3.99 0.62
N GLU A 219 13.01 3.84 0.90
CA GLU A 219 14.07 4.63 0.29
C GLU A 219 14.22 4.32 -1.22
N PRO A 220 14.65 5.30 -2.05
CA PRO A 220 14.93 5.04 -3.46
C PRO A 220 16.07 4.03 -3.64
N GLU A 221 15.82 3.02 -4.46
CA GLU A 221 16.79 1.99 -4.83
C GLU A 221 16.94 1.93 -6.35
N GLY A 222 18.12 1.46 -6.80
CA GLY A 222 18.41 1.29 -8.23
C GLY A 222 18.71 2.59 -8.99
N ALA A 223 18.97 3.70 -8.28
CA ALA A 223 19.38 4.94 -8.92
C ALA A 223 20.65 4.74 -9.76
N SER A 224 20.67 5.30 -10.96
CA SER A 224 21.79 5.13 -11.89
C SER A 224 22.04 6.41 -12.69
N CYS A 225 23.28 6.61 -13.14
CA CYS A 225 23.55 7.63 -14.14
C CYS A 225 24.54 7.13 -15.18
N THR A 226 24.47 7.76 -16.34
CA THR A 226 25.35 7.49 -17.46
C THR A 226 25.99 8.79 -17.91
N ILE A 227 27.30 8.77 -18.08
CA ILE A 227 28.08 9.88 -18.64
C ILE A 227 28.67 9.47 -19.97
N MET A 228 28.90 10.42 -20.87
CA MET A 228 29.80 10.28 -22.00
C MET A 228 31.15 10.83 -21.57
N ALA A 229 32.17 9.97 -21.54
CA ALA A 229 33.54 10.33 -21.24
C ALA A 229 34.36 10.32 -22.53
N SER A 230 35.08 11.40 -22.79
CA SER A 230 35.90 11.55 -24.00
C SER A 230 37.33 11.93 -23.65
N VAL A 231 38.28 11.35 -24.38
CA VAL A 231 39.71 11.64 -24.27
C VAL A 231 40.24 12.04 -25.62
N TYR A 232 41.16 13.00 -25.61
CA TYR A 232 41.73 13.61 -26.79
C TYR A 232 43.25 13.62 -26.69
N SER A 233 43.91 13.62 -27.84
CA SER A 233 45.38 13.61 -27.93
C SER A 233 45.99 15.01 -27.82
N ASP A 234 45.20 16.04 -28.10
CA ASP A 234 45.55 17.45 -27.96
C ASP A 234 45.02 18.05 -26.65
N GLY A 235 45.43 19.26 -26.32
CA GLY A 235 45.02 19.96 -25.10
C GLY A 235 43.71 20.77 -25.23
N ALA A 236 43.06 20.77 -26.40
CA ALA A 236 41.89 21.59 -26.73
C ALA A 236 40.64 20.75 -27.04
N CYS A 237 40.65 19.45 -26.70
CA CYS A 237 39.56 18.51 -26.94
C CYS A 237 39.08 18.45 -28.41
N ALA A 238 40.01 18.49 -29.37
CA ALA A 238 39.70 18.48 -30.80
C ALA A 238 39.96 17.11 -31.45
N ASP A 239 41.10 16.51 -31.15
CA ASP A 239 41.61 15.28 -31.75
C ASP A 239 41.28 14.09 -30.85
N GLN A 240 40.03 13.61 -30.99
CA GLN A 240 39.47 12.53 -30.15
C GLN A 240 40.24 11.21 -30.33
N VAL A 241 40.65 10.63 -29.19
CA VAL A 241 41.27 9.31 -29.09
C VAL A 241 40.23 8.26 -28.78
N ALA A 242 39.35 8.54 -27.80
CA ALA A 242 38.30 7.63 -27.37
C ALA A 242 37.10 8.42 -26.85
N SER A 243 35.91 7.83 -27.02
CA SER A 243 34.69 8.30 -26.38
C SER A 243 33.82 7.10 -26.02
N THR A 244 33.31 7.06 -24.78
CA THR A 244 32.51 5.93 -24.31
C THR A 244 31.45 6.38 -23.31
N LEU A 245 30.34 5.64 -23.29
CA LEU A 245 29.36 5.74 -22.22
C LEU A 245 29.85 4.96 -21.00
N ILE A 246 29.74 5.55 -19.82
CA ILE A 246 30.11 4.95 -18.54
C ILE A 246 28.93 5.08 -17.61
N SER A 247 28.49 3.94 -17.07
CA SER A 247 27.39 3.87 -16.10
C SER A 247 27.93 3.88 -14.68
N SER A 248 27.16 4.41 -13.74
CA SER A 248 27.44 4.33 -12.29
C SER A 248 27.52 2.90 -11.74
N MET A 249 27.09 1.90 -12.52
CA MET A 249 27.11 0.50 -12.09
C MET A 249 28.50 -0.15 -12.16
N ALA A 250 29.40 0.36 -13.00
CA ALA A 250 30.73 -0.24 -13.18
C ALA A 250 31.76 0.77 -13.73
N PRO A 251 33.02 0.69 -13.26
CA PRO A 251 34.09 1.48 -13.85
C PRO A 251 34.39 1.01 -15.27
N PHE A 252 35.01 1.88 -16.06
CA PHE A 252 35.44 1.59 -17.41
C PHE A 252 36.93 1.25 -17.45
N CYS A 253 37.30 0.26 -18.27
CA CYS A 253 38.67 0.09 -18.74
C CYS A 253 38.66 -0.18 -20.25
N GLY A 254 39.38 0.63 -21.01
CA GLY A 254 39.52 0.50 -22.45
C GLY A 254 40.98 0.36 -22.87
N VAL A 255 41.26 -0.54 -23.82
CA VAL A 255 42.59 -0.62 -24.44
C VAL A 255 42.77 0.57 -25.37
N THR A 256 43.94 1.20 -25.29
CA THR A 256 44.33 2.33 -26.15
C THR A 256 45.49 1.93 -27.06
N PRO A 257 45.70 2.60 -28.20
CA PRO A 257 46.92 2.40 -28.98
C PRO A 257 48.17 2.63 -28.12
N PRO A 258 49.13 1.68 -28.07
CA PRO A 258 50.29 1.83 -27.20
C PRO A 258 51.07 3.12 -27.45
N GLY A 259 51.28 3.90 -26.40
CA GLY A 259 52.01 5.16 -26.43
C GLY A 259 51.24 6.35 -27.00
N VAL A 260 49.93 6.22 -27.23
CA VAL A 260 49.09 7.38 -27.60
C VAL A 260 49.16 8.44 -26.50
N GLY A 261 49.24 9.72 -26.90
CA GLY A 261 49.16 10.84 -25.96
C GLY A 261 47.74 11.04 -25.46
N LEU A 262 47.58 11.33 -24.17
CA LEU A 262 46.31 11.74 -23.57
C LEU A 262 46.45 13.22 -23.20
N GLY A 263 46.08 14.10 -24.14
CA GLY A 263 46.27 15.54 -24.06
C GLY A 263 45.18 16.28 -23.28
N SER A 264 43.93 15.81 -23.36
CA SER A 264 42.81 16.40 -22.62
C SER A 264 41.65 15.41 -22.46
N LYS A 265 40.71 15.76 -21.59
CA LYS A 265 39.48 14.98 -21.33
C LYS A 265 38.25 15.88 -21.18
N SER A 266 37.09 15.34 -21.49
CA SER A 266 35.77 15.95 -21.25
C SER A 266 34.78 14.89 -20.77
N ALA A 267 33.76 15.31 -20.03
CA ALA A 267 32.66 14.43 -19.66
C ALA A 267 31.33 15.19 -19.65
N GLU A 268 30.26 14.54 -20.09
CA GLU A 268 28.90 15.08 -20.03
C GLU A 268 27.94 14.05 -19.45
N VAL A 269 26.97 14.51 -18.68
CA VAL A 269 25.90 13.65 -18.15
C VAL A 269 24.90 13.41 -19.27
N VAL A 270 24.68 12.13 -19.61
CA VAL A 270 23.78 11.71 -20.69
C VAL A 270 22.41 11.34 -20.15
N ALA A 271 22.37 10.63 -19.02
CA ALA A 271 21.14 10.20 -18.39
C ALA A 271 21.31 10.08 -16.87
N VAL A 272 20.24 10.39 -16.15
CA VAL A 272 20.11 10.16 -14.70
C VAL A 272 18.77 9.50 -14.46
N ASP A 273 18.78 8.40 -13.74
CA ASP A 273 17.60 7.68 -13.27
C ASP A 273 17.58 7.75 -11.73
N PRO A 274 16.56 8.37 -11.12
CA PRO A 274 16.44 8.47 -9.66
C PRO A 274 16.13 7.12 -8.98
N GLY A 275 15.82 6.07 -9.74
CA GLY A 275 15.41 4.78 -9.20
C GLY A 275 13.95 4.76 -8.76
N GLY A 276 13.56 3.75 -7.98
CA GLY A 276 12.20 3.58 -7.49
C GLY A 276 12.17 3.10 -6.05
N CYS A 277 10.98 3.14 -5.44
CA CYS A 277 10.80 2.72 -4.05
C CYS A 277 9.83 1.55 -3.93
N ALA A 278 10.10 0.65 -2.99
CA ALA A 278 9.17 -0.38 -2.61
C ALA A 278 7.96 0.23 -1.85
N PRO A 279 6.72 -0.03 -2.28
CA PRO A 279 5.53 0.39 -1.55
C PRO A 279 5.28 -0.49 -0.32
N SER A 280 4.63 0.08 0.68
CA SER A 280 4.10 -0.61 1.86
C SER A 280 2.75 -0.02 2.28
N GLY A 281 1.99 -0.74 3.09
CA GLY A 281 0.63 -0.35 3.48
C GLY A 281 -0.44 -0.97 2.59
N GLY A 282 -1.67 -0.48 2.73
CA GLY A 282 -2.82 -1.01 1.99
C GLY A 282 -3.29 -2.37 2.51
N GLU A 283 -2.93 -2.73 3.74
CA GLU A 283 -3.50 -3.89 4.41
C GLU A 283 -4.84 -3.53 5.06
N PRO A 284 -5.83 -4.44 5.02
CA PRO A 284 -7.08 -4.24 5.74
C PRO A 284 -6.83 -4.25 7.26
N ILE A 285 -7.32 -3.22 7.92
CA ILE A 285 -7.29 -3.05 9.38
C ILE A 285 -8.70 -2.89 9.92
N GLY A 286 -8.86 -3.05 11.23
CA GLY A 286 -10.14 -2.94 11.91
C GLY A 286 -11.07 -4.12 11.64
N GLU A 287 -12.31 -3.97 12.09
CA GLU A 287 -13.31 -5.02 12.08
C GLU A 287 -14.73 -4.44 11.98
N LEU A 288 -15.68 -5.28 11.59
CA LEU A 288 -17.11 -4.98 11.59
C LEU A 288 -17.76 -5.81 12.68
N LEU A 289 -18.29 -5.16 13.70
CA LEU A 289 -18.91 -5.84 14.84
C LEU A 289 -20.39 -5.48 14.98
N PRO A 290 -21.24 -6.44 15.38
CA PRO A 290 -22.61 -6.15 15.77
C PRO A 290 -22.68 -5.14 16.93
N ALA A 291 -23.61 -4.19 16.85
CA ALA A 291 -23.77 -3.10 17.81
C ALA A 291 -25.22 -3.03 18.35
N ALA A 292 -25.39 -2.44 19.53
CA ALA A 292 -26.67 -2.29 20.21
C ALA A 292 -27.49 -3.61 20.31
N PRO A 293 -26.98 -4.62 21.05
CA PRO A 293 -27.68 -5.89 21.21
C PRO A 293 -29.03 -5.68 21.91
N SER A 294 -30.00 -6.51 21.58
CA SER A 294 -31.31 -6.64 22.22
C SER A 294 -31.64 -8.12 22.31
N THR A 295 -31.98 -8.58 23.51
CA THR A 295 -32.36 -9.98 23.75
C THR A 295 -33.86 -10.12 23.69
N PHE A 296 -34.33 -11.09 22.92
CA PHE A 296 -35.71 -11.57 22.91
C PHE A 296 -35.76 -12.95 23.55
N CYS A 297 -36.63 -13.10 24.53
CA CYS A 297 -36.92 -14.36 25.20
C CYS A 297 -38.33 -14.78 24.82
N CYS A 298 -38.45 -15.89 24.10
CA CYS A 298 -39.69 -16.41 23.56
C CYS A 298 -40.18 -17.61 24.37
N LEU A 299 -41.49 -17.86 24.30
CA LEU A 299 -42.06 -19.11 24.81
C LEU A 299 -41.50 -20.28 23.99
N ALA A 300 -41.09 -21.34 24.66
CA ALA A 300 -40.55 -22.56 24.05
C ALA A 300 -41.63 -23.39 23.35
#